data_AF-A0A6C0CMQ7-F1
#
_entry.id   AF-A0A6C0CMQ7-F1
#
_cell.length_a   1.000
_cell.length_b   1.000
_cell.length_c   1.000
_cell.angle_alpha   90.00
_cell.angle_beta   90.00
_cell.angle_gamma   90.00
#
_symmetry.space_group_name_H-M   'P 1'
#
loop_
_entity.id
_entity.type
_entity.pdbx_description
1 polymer ?
#
loop_
_entity_poly.entity_id
_entity_poly.type
_entity_poly.pdbx_seq_one_letter_code
_entity_poly.pdbx_strand_id
1 'polypeptide(L)'
;MITYYFIIIQYSTIIQPFNNMPNFCYNTLTLSGNYLSLNDFWKENRDEDLELFISFQNSVPVKEGESCDEKWNTKWNARDIEFSENISLTHDLPTDISTIEYTFSTAWAPPTLWLKHIIHKYYNIDFVLKYEESGCDFGGFVESQKGIIIKNYSYILSEYNWNLVHKNELDVIINNYIEDITEDNIDDYIDTIMEDLSRLNGHYYENIQCYIQERIEQLQTC
;
A
#
# COMPACT_ATOMS: atom_id res chain seq x y z
N MET A 1 21.16 31.73 -2.31
CA MET A 1 20.97 30.76 -1.21
C MET A 1 19.48 30.68 -0.94
N ILE A 2 18.84 29.61 -1.38
CA ILE A 2 17.42 29.35 -1.11
C ILE A 2 17.39 28.34 0.04
N THR A 3 16.85 28.75 1.17
CA THR A 3 16.74 27.95 2.38
C THR A 3 15.43 27.16 2.31
N TYR A 4 15.52 25.83 2.24
CA TYR A 4 14.34 24.97 2.34
C TYR A 4 13.98 24.79 3.82
N TYR A 5 12.74 25.11 4.18
CA TYR A 5 12.18 24.87 5.51
C TYR A 5 11.51 23.49 5.50
N PHE A 6 12.03 22.56 6.31
CA PHE A 6 11.31 21.35 6.69
C PHE A 6 10.29 21.73 7.77
N ILE A 7 9.01 21.67 7.43
CA ILE A 7 7.92 21.84 8.38
C ILE A 7 7.37 20.45 8.67
N ILE A 8 7.75 19.89 9.83
CA ILE A 8 7.14 18.68 10.39
C ILE A 8 5.91 19.15 11.18
N ILE A 9 4.71 18.84 10.71
CA ILE A 9 3.47 19.09 11.46
C ILE A 9 2.96 17.77 11.99
N GLN A 10 3.03 17.58 13.30
CA GLN A 10 2.26 16.56 14.00
C GLN A 10 0.82 17.03 14.18
N TYR A 11 -0.14 16.24 13.70
CA TYR A 11 -1.54 16.45 14.03
C TYR A 11 -2.01 15.40 15.04
N SER A 12 -2.70 15.87 16.09
CA SER A 12 -3.36 15.06 17.10
C SER A 12 -4.75 14.64 16.61
N THR A 13 -5.03 13.34 16.67
CA THR A 13 -6.28 12.74 16.21
C THR A 13 -7.43 13.03 17.18
N ILE A 14 -8.53 13.59 16.67
CA ILE A 14 -9.82 13.67 17.38
C ILE A 14 -10.51 12.31 17.23
N ILE A 15 -10.63 11.57 18.34
CA ILE A 15 -11.28 10.25 18.38
C ILE A 15 -12.80 10.44 18.42
N GLN A 16 -13.50 10.03 17.36
CA GLN A 16 -14.94 9.78 17.40
C GLN A 16 -15.16 8.29 17.69
N PRO A 17 -15.99 7.91 18.68
CA PRO A 17 -16.14 6.52 19.07
C PRO A 17 -17.22 5.86 18.20
N PHE A 18 -16.87 4.91 17.33
CA PHE A 18 -17.84 3.95 16.80
C PHE A 18 -17.22 2.56 16.59
N ASN A 19 -17.90 1.59 17.20
CA ASN A 19 -17.57 0.19 17.34
C ASN A 19 -17.83 -0.59 16.03
N ASN A 20 -16.91 -0.49 15.07
CA ASN A 20 -16.80 -1.37 13.89
C ASN A 20 -15.36 -1.26 13.40
N MET A 21 -14.49 -2.22 13.71
CA MET A 21 -13.13 -2.26 13.15
C MET A 21 -13.26 -2.49 11.63
N PRO A 22 -13.02 -1.49 10.77
CA PRO A 22 -13.02 -1.72 9.34
C PRO A 22 -11.73 -2.48 9.03
N ASN A 23 -11.81 -3.56 8.25
CA ASN A 23 -10.61 -4.03 7.55
C ASN A 23 -10.16 -2.92 6.60
N PHE A 24 -8.92 -2.46 6.74
CA PHE A 24 -8.34 -1.40 5.92
C PHE A 24 -7.56 -2.04 4.78
N CYS A 25 -7.87 -1.64 3.56
CA CYS A 25 -7.03 -1.96 2.42
C CYS A 25 -6.00 -0.83 2.27
N TYR A 26 -4.73 -1.17 2.38
CA TYR A 26 -3.61 -0.27 2.17
C TYR A 26 -3.31 -0.17 0.69
N ASN A 27 -3.06 1.04 0.22
CA ASN A 27 -2.85 1.33 -1.20
C ASN A 27 -1.58 2.18 -1.37
N THR A 28 -0.82 1.87 -2.41
CA THR A 28 0.25 2.72 -2.93
C THR A 28 -0.06 3.05 -4.39
N LEU A 29 -0.33 4.31 -4.66
CA LEU A 29 -0.60 4.82 -6.01
C LEU A 29 0.58 5.67 -6.49
N THR A 30 1.28 5.18 -7.50
CA THR A 30 2.37 5.89 -8.17
C THR A 30 1.90 6.43 -9.52
N LEU A 31 2.18 7.69 -9.79
CA LEU A 31 1.89 8.39 -11.05
C LEU A 31 3.21 8.79 -11.70
N SER A 32 3.38 8.48 -12.97
CA SER A 32 4.56 8.86 -13.76
C SER A 32 4.14 9.63 -15.01
N GLY A 33 4.73 10.80 -15.24
CA GLY A 33 4.38 11.62 -16.39
C GLY A 33 5.11 12.96 -16.40
N ASN A 34 4.78 13.80 -17.38
CA ASN A 34 5.34 15.16 -17.40
C ASN A 34 4.75 16.04 -16.30
N TYR A 35 5.52 17.02 -15.84
CA TYR A 35 5.13 17.92 -14.76
C TYR A 35 3.77 18.59 -14.99
N LEU A 36 3.48 19.05 -16.22
CA LEU A 36 2.20 19.69 -16.53
C LEU A 36 1.02 18.75 -16.34
N SER A 37 1.14 17.50 -16.84
CA SER A 37 0.08 16.49 -16.73
C SER A 37 -0.16 16.09 -15.27
N LEU A 38 0.91 15.91 -14.50
CA LEU A 38 0.82 15.59 -13.07
C LEU A 38 0.22 16.75 -12.25
N ASN A 39 0.58 17.99 -12.58
CA ASN A 39 0.02 19.18 -11.95
C ASN A 39 -1.48 19.35 -12.28
N ASP A 40 -1.89 19.05 -13.51
CA ASP A 40 -3.30 19.06 -13.90
C ASP A 40 -4.09 17.97 -13.16
N PHE A 41 -3.53 16.76 -13.06
CA PHE A 41 -4.10 15.70 -12.21
C PHE A 41 -4.27 16.17 -10.77
N TRP A 42 -3.21 16.71 -10.16
CA TRP A 42 -3.23 17.18 -8.77
C TRP A 42 -4.29 18.26 -8.56
N LYS A 43 -4.36 19.27 -9.44
CA LYS A 43 -5.34 20.35 -9.33
C LYS A 43 -6.78 19.87 -9.36
N GLU A 44 -7.07 18.85 -10.15
CA GLU A 44 -8.42 18.33 -10.33
C GLU A 44 -8.81 17.28 -9.29
N ASN A 45 -7.84 16.66 -8.60
CA ASN A 45 -8.09 15.54 -7.70
C ASN A 45 -7.75 15.82 -6.24
N ARG A 46 -7.09 16.94 -5.93
CA ARG A 46 -6.79 17.28 -4.54
C ARG A 46 -8.05 17.58 -3.74
N ASP A 47 -8.03 17.25 -2.47
CA ASP A 47 -9.01 17.69 -1.49
C ASP A 47 -8.92 19.22 -1.33
N GLU A 48 -10.07 19.89 -1.24
CA GLU A 48 -10.13 21.35 -1.16
C GLU A 48 -9.67 21.87 0.22
N ASP A 49 -9.87 21.08 1.27
CA ASP A 49 -9.51 21.44 2.64
C ASP A 49 -8.08 20.99 2.98
N LEU A 50 -7.55 20.01 2.25
CA LEU A 50 -6.21 19.43 2.45
C LEU A 50 -5.45 19.31 1.12
N GLU A 51 -4.69 20.35 0.76
CA GLU A 51 -4.10 20.53 -0.58
C GLU A 51 -3.27 19.36 -1.12
N LEU A 52 -2.74 18.47 -0.27
CA LEU A 52 -1.92 17.31 -0.67
C LEU A 52 -2.70 16.00 -0.74
N PHE A 53 -3.97 15.98 -0.36
CA PHE A 53 -4.74 14.75 -0.20
C PHE A 53 -5.50 14.46 -1.50
N ILE A 54 -5.53 13.21 -1.95
CA ILE A 54 -6.38 12.81 -3.08
C ILE A 54 -7.82 12.61 -2.63
N SER A 55 -8.78 12.98 -3.47
CA SER A 55 -10.20 12.77 -3.24
C SER A 55 -10.87 12.08 -4.42
N PHE A 56 -11.43 10.89 -4.18
CA PHE A 56 -12.14 10.15 -5.22
C PHE A 56 -13.38 10.89 -5.73
N GLN A 57 -14.00 11.68 -4.85
CA GLN A 57 -15.18 12.48 -5.13
C GLN A 57 -14.98 13.49 -6.26
N ASN A 58 -13.75 13.98 -6.46
CA ASN A 58 -13.49 15.03 -7.44
C ASN A 58 -13.43 14.49 -8.87
N SER A 59 -12.89 13.27 -9.06
CA SER A 59 -12.92 12.61 -10.37
C SER A 59 -14.19 11.81 -10.63
N VAL A 60 -14.72 11.12 -9.61
CA VAL A 60 -15.91 10.29 -9.72
C VAL A 60 -16.88 10.67 -8.59
N PRO A 61 -17.70 11.71 -8.75
CA PRO A 61 -18.62 12.14 -7.71
C PRO A 61 -19.65 11.06 -7.38
N VAL A 62 -19.83 10.78 -6.08
CA VAL A 62 -20.93 9.99 -5.54
C VAL A 62 -21.96 10.98 -4.97
N LYS A 63 -23.21 10.87 -5.43
CA LYS A 63 -24.31 11.70 -4.91
C LYS A 63 -24.90 11.11 -3.63
N GLU A 64 -25.63 11.92 -2.89
CA GLU A 64 -26.40 11.45 -1.73
C GLU A 64 -27.34 10.30 -2.16
N GLY A 65 -27.25 9.17 -1.44
CA GLY A 65 -28.01 7.96 -1.72
C GLY A 65 -27.40 7.01 -2.75
N GLU A 66 -26.31 7.38 -3.43
CA GLU A 66 -25.54 6.46 -4.27
C GLU A 66 -24.52 5.65 -3.43
N SER A 67 -24.20 4.44 -3.90
CA SER A 67 -23.18 3.59 -3.26
C SER A 67 -21.78 3.97 -3.72
N CYS A 68 -20.89 4.24 -2.77
CA CYS A 68 -19.46 4.42 -3.03
C CYS A 68 -18.84 3.16 -3.63
N ASP A 69 -19.23 1.97 -3.15
CA ASP A 69 -18.68 0.69 -3.60
C ASP A 69 -18.94 0.46 -5.09
N GLU A 70 -20.09 0.87 -5.61
CA GLU A 70 -20.43 0.73 -7.03
C GLU A 70 -19.67 1.71 -7.94
N LYS A 71 -19.15 2.81 -7.38
CA LYS A 71 -18.48 3.88 -8.13
C LYS A 71 -16.97 3.79 -8.02
N TRP A 72 -16.47 3.48 -6.84
CA TRP A 72 -15.04 3.47 -6.51
C TRP A 72 -14.50 2.07 -6.28
N ASN A 73 -15.35 1.07 -5.99
CA ASN A 73 -14.98 -0.26 -5.48
C ASN A 73 -14.52 -0.28 -4.01
N THR A 74 -14.81 0.80 -3.27
CA THR A 74 -14.55 0.93 -1.83
C THR A 74 -15.66 1.76 -1.19
N LYS A 75 -15.92 1.52 0.09
CA LYS A 75 -17.06 2.08 0.81
C LYS A 75 -16.90 3.56 1.18
N TRP A 76 -15.67 4.06 1.23
CA TRP A 76 -15.37 5.46 1.56
C TRP A 76 -14.13 5.93 0.81
N ASN A 77 -13.96 7.25 0.85
CA ASN A 77 -12.85 7.96 0.23
C ASN A 77 -11.52 7.57 0.88
N ALA A 78 -10.40 7.93 0.23
CA ALA A 78 -9.06 7.77 0.81
C ALA A 78 -8.95 8.50 2.17
N ARG A 79 -8.24 7.89 3.13
CA ARG A 79 -7.75 8.55 4.36
C ARG A 79 -6.36 8.04 4.70
N ASP A 80 -5.79 8.60 5.76
CA ASP A 80 -4.42 8.33 6.23
C ASP A 80 -3.42 8.51 5.08
N ILE A 81 -3.62 9.62 4.35
CA ILE A 81 -2.92 9.89 3.10
C ILE A 81 -1.54 10.45 3.41
N GLU A 82 -0.50 9.82 2.87
CA GLU A 82 0.83 10.39 2.78
C GLU A 82 1.20 10.61 1.32
N PHE A 83 2.04 11.62 1.09
CA PHE A 83 2.42 12.08 -0.23
C PHE A 83 3.93 12.21 -0.31
N SER A 84 4.52 11.69 -1.40
CA SER A 84 5.91 11.94 -1.74
C SER A 84 6.07 12.27 -3.24
N GLU A 85 7.01 13.15 -3.56
CA GLU A 85 7.33 13.53 -4.92
C GLU A 85 8.83 13.30 -5.17
N ASN A 86 9.13 12.64 -6.29
CA ASN A 86 10.50 12.44 -6.76
C ASN A 86 10.64 13.11 -8.14
N ILE A 87 11.43 14.19 -8.19
CA ILE A 87 11.70 14.96 -9.41
C ILE A 87 13.09 14.58 -9.92
N SER A 88 13.15 13.91 -11.07
CA SER A 88 14.42 13.61 -11.74
C SER A 88 14.90 14.82 -12.54
N LEU A 89 15.68 15.71 -11.90
CA LEU A 89 16.38 16.79 -12.60
C LEU A 89 17.72 16.28 -13.13
N THR A 90 17.75 15.69 -14.33
CA THR A 90 19.02 15.47 -15.01
C THR A 90 19.54 16.81 -15.55
N HIS A 91 20.61 17.32 -14.94
CA HIS A 91 21.40 18.40 -15.52
C HIS A 91 21.82 17.96 -16.94
N ASP A 92 21.49 18.79 -17.93
CA ASP A 92 21.84 18.73 -19.35
C ASP A 92 20.75 18.30 -20.35
N LEU A 93 19.65 17.67 -19.92
CA LEU A 93 18.39 17.58 -20.69
C LEU A 93 17.25 17.28 -19.69
N PRO A 94 16.08 17.93 -19.75
CA PRO A 94 14.95 17.50 -18.95
C PRO A 94 14.51 16.13 -19.48
N THR A 95 14.81 15.04 -18.77
CA THR A 95 13.85 13.94 -18.79
C THR A 95 12.64 14.49 -18.07
N ASP A 96 11.65 15.01 -18.80
CA ASP A 96 10.44 15.67 -18.29
C ASP A 96 9.60 14.80 -17.32
N ILE A 97 10.04 13.58 -16.99
CA ILE A 97 9.30 12.59 -16.22
C ILE A 97 9.53 12.84 -14.73
N SER A 98 8.48 13.31 -14.07
CA SER A 98 8.37 13.33 -12.62
C SER A 98 7.55 12.12 -12.16
N THR A 99 7.75 11.74 -10.91
CA THR A 99 6.97 10.67 -10.26
C THR A 99 6.38 11.18 -8.96
N ILE A 100 5.08 10.94 -8.77
CA ILE A 100 4.33 11.23 -7.56
C ILE A 100 3.86 9.91 -6.95
N GLU A 101 3.92 9.80 -5.63
CA GLU A 101 3.41 8.65 -4.90
C GLU A 101 2.47 9.08 -3.78
N TYR A 102 1.34 8.38 -3.68
CA TYR A 102 0.39 8.46 -2.58
C TYR A 102 0.32 7.11 -1.88
N THR A 103 0.45 7.12 -0.55
CA THR A 103 0.03 5.99 0.30
C THR A 103 -1.25 6.38 1.01
N PHE A 104 -2.23 5.46 1.07
CA PHE A 104 -3.52 5.74 1.70
C PHE A 104 -4.29 4.46 2.01
N SER A 105 -5.31 4.59 2.86
CA SER A 105 -6.19 3.50 3.27
C SER A 105 -7.61 3.67 2.70
N THR A 106 -8.26 2.53 2.40
CA THR A 106 -9.66 2.43 1.98
C THR A 106 -10.40 1.34 2.80
N ALA A 107 -11.75 1.27 2.74
CA ALA A 107 -12.45 0.11 3.34
C ALA A 107 -12.35 -1.08 2.42
N TRP A 108 -11.88 -2.19 2.98
CA TRP A 108 -12.15 -3.56 2.52
C TRP A 108 -11.61 -3.94 1.14
N ALA A 109 -11.39 -2.98 0.24
CA ALA A 109 -11.03 -3.18 -1.14
C ALA A 109 -10.33 -1.93 -1.71
N PRO A 110 -9.49 -2.12 -2.74
CA PRO A 110 -8.85 -1.01 -3.45
C PRO A 110 -9.83 -0.21 -4.33
N PRO A 111 -9.53 1.06 -4.63
CA PRO A 111 -10.38 1.94 -5.42
C PRO A 111 -10.26 1.67 -6.93
N THR A 112 -10.37 0.41 -7.38
CA THR A 112 -10.04 -0.01 -8.76
C THR A 112 -10.99 0.54 -9.81
N LEU A 113 -12.28 0.76 -9.49
CA LEU A 113 -13.23 1.38 -10.41
C LEU A 113 -12.93 2.87 -10.61
N TRP A 114 -12.56 3.57 -9.52
CA TRP A 114 -12.07 4.95 -9.59
C TRP A 114 -10.76 5.03 -10.38
N LEU A 115 -9.81 4.12 -10.13
CA LEU A 115 -8.53 4.06 -10.84
C LEU A 115 -8.77 3.92 -12.35
N LYS A 116 -9.65 3.01 -12.77
CA LYS A 116 -10.00 2.83 -14.18
C LYS A 116 -10.53 4.12 -14.83
N HIS A 117 -11.28 4.93 -14.09
CA HIS A 117 -11.77 6.21 -14.57
C HIS A 117 -10.62 7.20 -14.83
N ILE A 118 -9.72 7.37 -13.86
CA ILE A 118 -8.61 8.32 -14.00
C ILE A 118 -7.57 7.88 -15.03
N ILE A 119 -7.33 6.57 -15.20
CA ILE A 119 -6.48 6.02 -16.26
C ILE A 119 -6.98 6.49 -17.63
N HIS A 120 -8.29 6.38 -17.90
CA HIS A 120 -8.85 6.80 -19.18
C HIS A 120 -8.82 8.32 -19.36
N LYS A 121 -9.04 9.09 -18.29
CA LYS A 121 -9.08 10.56 -18.33
C LYS A 121 -7.68 11.15 -18.57
N TYR A 122 -6.67 10.65 -17.88
CA TYR A 122 -5.30 11.16 -17.91
C TYR A 122 -4.38 10.21 -18.68
N TYR A 123 -4.66 10.00 -19.96
CA TYR A 123 -3.92 9.06 -20.82
C TYR A 123 -2.43 9.37 -21.00
N ASN A 124 -1.95 10.56 -20.58
CA ASN A 124 -0.52 10.93 -20.61
C ASN A 124 0.21 10.64 -19.29
N ILE A 125 -0.49 10.05 -18.31
CA ILE A 125 0.06 9.62 -17.02
C ILE A 125 0.01 8.09 -17.00
N ASP A 126 1.13 7.49 -16.60
CA ASP A 126 1.20 6.07 -16.31
C ASP A 126 0.88 5.88 -14.81
N PHE A 127 -0.04 4.98 -14.50
CA PHE A 127 -0.48 4.72 -13.13
C PHE A 127 -0.08 3.31 -12.69
N VAL A 128 0.46 3.20 -11.48
CA VAL A 128 0.68 1.94 -10.77
C VAL A 128 -0.07 2.00 -9.45
N LEU A 129 -1.00 1.07 -9.21
CA LEU A 129 -1.65 0.85 -7.92
C LEU A 129 -1.22 -0.51 -7.37
N LYS A 130 -0.58 -0.50 -6.21
CA LYS A 130 -0.42 -1.68 -5.36
C LYS A 130 -1.43 -1.60 -4.23
N TYR A 131 -1.98 -2.74 -3.84
CA TYR A 131 -2.91 -2.79 -2.72
C TYR A 131 -2.82 -4.10 -1.95
N GLU A 132 -3.11 -4.05 -0.66
CA GLU A 132 -3.16 -5.20 0.23
C GLU A 132 -4.17 -5.01 1.36
N GLU A 133 -4.74 -6.09 1.84
CA GLU A 133 -5.66 -6.13 2.98
C GLU A 133 -5.35 -7.40 3.76
N SER A 134 -4.56 -7.28 4.81
CA SER A 134 -4.06 -8.43 5.55
C SER A 134 -5.16 -9.18 6.31
N GLY A 135 -6.24 -8.52 6.71
CA GLY A 135 -7.36 -9.16 7.41
C GLY A 135 -8.12 -10.20 6.57
N CYS A 136 -8.13 -10.07 5.25
CA CYS A 136 -8.74 -11.02 4.30
C CYS A 136 -7.70 -11.75 3.42
N ASP A 137 -6.42 -11.61 3.73
CA ASP A 137 -5.31 -12.28 3.05
C ASP A 137 -5.25 -12.10 1.52
N PHE A 138 -5.48 -10.87 1.04
CA PHE A 138 -5.36 -10.57 -0.38
C PHE A 138 -4.51 -9.33 -0.66
N GLY A 139 -3.90 -9.32 -1.84
CA GLY A 139 -3.26 -8.14 -2.40
C GLY A 139 -3.36 -8.13 -3.92
N GLY A 140 -2.81 -7.11 -4.55
CA GLY A 140 -2.81 -7.02 -5.99
C GLY A 140 -2.10 -5.80 -6.56
N PHE A 141 -2.14 -5.77 -7.89
CA PHE A 141 -1.34 -4.86 -8.68
C PHE A 141 -2.11 -4.46 -9.94
N VAL A 142 -2.20 -3.15 -10.20
CA VAL A 142 -2.70 -2.59 -11.45
C VAL A 142 -1.66 -1.65 -12.01
N GLU A 143 -1.29 -1.83 -13.27
CA GLU A 143 -0.39 -0.95 -14.01
C GLU A 143 -1.03 -0.55 -15.33
N SER A 144 -0.90 0.72 -15.67
CA SER A 144 -1.40 1.27 -16.91
C SER A 144 -0.36 2.11 -17.61
N GLN A 145 -0.45 2.09 -18.93
CA GLN A 145 0.36 2.92 -19.80
C GLN A 145 -0.51 3.50 -20.89
N LYS A 146 -0.38 4.80 -21.16
CA LYS A 146 -1.11 5.51 -22.22
C LYS A 146 -2.64 5.33 -22.15
N GLY A 147 -3.18 5.38 -20.93
CA GLY A 147 -4.61 5.21 -20.67
C GLY A 147 -5.15 3.79 -20.85
N ILE A 148 -4.28 2.78 -20.94
CA ILE A 148 -4.65 1.36 -21.07
C ILE A 148 -4.03 0.57 -19.92
N ILE A 149 -4.82 -0.30 -19.29
CA ILE A 149 -4.33 -1.24 -18.27
C ILE A 149 -3.50 -2.32 -18.96
N ILE A 150 -2.22 -2.43 -18.57
CA ILE A 150 -1.26 -3.42 -19.12
C ILE A 150 -1.00 -4.58 -18.17
N LYS A 151 -1.20 -4.40 -16.86
CA LYS A 151 -1.22 -5.49 -15.87
C LYS A 151 -2.35 -5.25 -14.87
N ASN A 152 -3.05 -6.32 -14.54
CA ASN A 152 -4.06 -6.33 -13.49
C ASN A 152 -4.19 -7.75 -12.95
N TYR A 153 -3.76 -7.96 -11.72
CA TYR A 153 -3.89 -9.24 -11.04
C TYR A 153 -4.02 -9.05 -9.53
N SER A 154 -4.62 -10.04 -8.88
CA SER A 154 -4.66 -10.20 -7.44
C SER A 154 -3.90 -11.46 -7.03
N TYR A 155 -3.50 -11.53 -5.78
CA TYR A 155 -2.80 -12.68 -5.19
C TYR A 155 -3.22 -12.87 -3.73
N ILE A 156 -2.97 -14.07 -3.22
CA ILE A 156 -3.05 -14.38 -1.79
C ILE A 156 -1.84 -13.73 -1.12
N LEU A 157 -2.07 -12.87 -0.12
CA LEU A 157 -1.02 -12.02 0.44
C LEU A 157 0.03 -12.85 1.20
N SER A 158 -0.42 -13.80 2.00
CA SER A 158 0.42 -14.73 2.76
C SER A 158 1.36 -15.53 1.85
N GLU A 159 0.84 -16.10 0.76
CA GLU A 159 1.63 -16.81 -0.25
C GLU A 159 2.66 -15.90 -0.93
N TYR A 160 2.25 -14.70 -1.31
CA TYR A 160 3.13 -13.72 -1.94
C TYR A 160 4.29 -13.34 -1.00
N ASN A 161 3.97 -12.97 0.25
CA ASN A 161 4.95 -12.63 1.27
C ASN A 161 5.87 -13.80 1.59
N TRP A 162 5.32 -15.01 1.71
CA TRP A 162 6.11 -16.21 1.93
C TRP A 162 7.14 -16.44 0.82
N ASN A 163 6.80 -16.19 -0.45
CA ASN A 163 7.73 -16.34 -1.55
C ASN A 163 8.88 -15.31 -1.54
N LEU A 164 8.71 -14.18 -0.85
CA LEU A 164 9.77 -13.17 -0.69
C LEU A 164 10.74 -13.51 0.44
N VAL A 165 10.34 -14.30 1.42
CA VAL A 165 11.16 -14.64 2.59
C VAL A 165 12.33 -15.56 2.19
N HIS A 166 13.55 -15.14 2.53
CA HIS A 166 14.77 -15.92 2.39
C HIS A 166 14.81 -17.10 3.38
N LYS A 167 14.50 -18.32 2.93
CA LYS A 167 14.34 -19.50 3.81
C LYS A 167 15.58 -19.84 4.62
N ASN A 168 16.77 -19.70 4.05
CA ASN A 168 18.01 -19.99 4.76
C ASN A 168 18.21 -19.06 5.96
N GLU A 169 17.82 -17.79 5.83
CA GLU A 169 17.91 -16.80 6.91
C GLU A 169 16.85 -17.09 7.98
N LEU A 170 15.62 -17.39 7.56
CA LEU A 170 14.55 -17.81 8.46
C LEU A 170 14.93 -19.07 9.25
N ASP A 171 15.49 -20.09 8.61
CA ASP A 171 15.91 -21.33 9.27
C ASP A 171 16.98 -21.05 10.34
N VAL A 172 17.91 -20.12 10.09
CA VAL A 172 18.90 -19.71 11.11
C VAL A 172 18.21 -19.06 12.32
N ILE A 173 17.20 -18.22 12.08
CA ILE A 173 16.44 -17.58 13.17
C ILE A 173 15.66 -18.63 13.95
N ILE A 174 14.91 -19.51 13.28
CA ILE A 174 14.12 -20.58 13.92
C ILE A 174 15.01 -21.45 14.80
N ASN A 175 16.19 -21.85 14.31
CA ASN A 175 17.11 -22.71 15.06
C ASN A 175 17.63 -22.07 16.36
N ASN A 176 17.58 -20.76 16.52
CA ASN A 176 17.93 -20.12 17.79
C ASN A 176 16.89 -20.36 18.89
N TYR A 177 15.67 -20.74 18.52
CA TYR A 177 14.53 -20.89 19.43
C TYR A 177 13.98 -22.32 19.47
N ILE A 178 14.32 -23.16 18.48
CA ILE A 178 13.63 -24.43 18.22
C ILE A 178 13.59 -25.41 19.41
N GLU A 179 14.61 -25.41 20.26
CA GLU A 179 14.69 -26.27 21.45
C GLU A 179 13.72 -25.82 22.57
N ASP A 180 13.37 -24.53 22.60
CA ASP A 180 12.50 -23.93 23.61
C ASP A 180 11.02 -23.86 23.17
N ILE A 181 10.75 -24.13 21.89
CA ILE A 181 9.40 -24.12 21.32
C ILE A 181 8.65 -25.40 21.71
N THR A 182 7.45 -25.23 22.24
CA THR A 182 6.48 -26.26 22.57
C THR A 182 5.12 -25.91 21.95
N GLU A 183 4.19 -26.88 21.92
CA GLU A 183 2.82 -26.64 21.45
C GLU A 183 2.11 -25.51 22.22
N ASP A 184 2.48 -25.30 23.49
CA ASP A 184 1.83 -24.32 24.37
C ASP A 184 2.36 -22.88 24.18
N ASN A 185 3.52 -22.69 23.55
CA ASN A 185 4.19 -21.39 23.44
C ASN A 185 4.57 -21.00 22.00
N ILE A 186 4.18 -21.80 21.01
CA ILE A 186 4.62 -21.63 19.61
C ILE A 186 4.22 -20.26 19.03
N ASP A 187 3.03 -19.75 19.37
CA ASP A 187 2.55 -18.46 18.88
C ASP A 187 3.45 -17.30 19.34
N ASP A 188 3.88 -17.31 20.62
CA ASP A 188 4.77 -16.29 21.18
C ASP A 188 6.15 -16.29 20.46
N TYR A 189 6.64 -17.48 20.10
CA TYR A 189 7.88 -17.61 19.36
C TYR A 189 7.74 -17.25 17.89
N ILE A 190 6.59 -17.53 17.25
CA ILE A 190 6.31 -17.08 15.88
C ILE A 190 6.40 -15.55 15.81
N ASP A 191 5.76 -14.84 16.73
CA ASP A 191 5.82 -13.39 16.79
C ASP A 191 7.28 -12.90 16.96
N THR A 192 8.04 -13.54 17.84
CA THR A 192 9.46 -13.23 18.07
C THR A 192 10.31 -13.48 16.80
N ILE A 193 10.09 -14.60 16.11
CA ILE A 193 10.78 -14.97 14.88
C ILE A 193 10.44 -13.97 13.76
N MET A 194 9.19 -13.54 13.65
CA MET A 194 8.76 -12.53 12.69
C MET A 194 9.43 -11.17 12.95
N GLU A 195 9.53 -10.76 14.22
CA GLU A 195 10.26 -9.55 14.60
C GLU A 195 11.74 -9.63 14.21
N ASP A 196 12.41 -10.75 14.50
CA ASP A 196 13.82 -10.91 14.19
C ASP A 196 14.09 -11.01 12.69
N LEU A 197 13.20 -11.66 11.95
CA LEU A 197 13.25 -11.68 10.50
C LEU A 197 13.14 -10.25 9.93
N SER A 198 12.19 -9.46 10.45
CA SER A 198 12.01 -8.06 10.07
C SER A 198 13.24 -7.20 10.38
N ARG A 199 13.89 -7.43 11.53
CA ARG A 199 15.14 -6.74 11.89
C ARG A 199 16.28 -7.10 10.93
N LEU A 200 16.34 -8.34 10.45
CA LEU A 200 17.41 -8.82 9.58
C LEU A 200 17.31 -8.25 8.16
N ASN A 201 16.12 -8.23 7.58
CA ASN A 201 15.90 -7.86 6.18
C ASN A 201 15.31 -6.45 5.99
N GLY A 202 14.93 -5.76 7.08
CA GLY A 202 14.31 -4.44 7.04
C GLY A 202 12.86 -4.44 6.54
N HIS A 203 12.19 -5.60 6.52
CA HIS A 203 10.83 -5.79 6.02
C HIS A 203 10.02 -6.70 6.94
N TYR A 204 8.92 -6.17 7.48
CA TYR A 204 7.95 -7.00 8.20
C TYR A 204 6.99 -7.66 7.21
N TYR A 205 6.92 -8.99 7.22
CA TYR A 205 6.00 -9.74 6.36
C TYR A 205 4.75 -10.08 7.15
N GLU A 206 3.63 -9.45 6.84
CA GLU A 206 2.35 -9.81 7.45
C GLU A 206 1.85 -11.17 6.93
N ASN A 207 0.99 -11.82 7.72
CA ASN A 207 0.24 -13.03 7.37
C ASN A 207 1.05 -14.28 7.01
N ILE A 208 2.31 -14.39 7.44
CA ILE A 208 3.12 -15.59 7.19
C ILE A 208 3.23 -16.53 8.40
N GLN A 209 2.48 -16.27 9.48
CA GLN A 209 2.52 -17.04 10.74
C GLN A 209 2.36 -18.55 10.48
N CYS A 210 1.36 -18.94 9.69
CA CYS A 210 1.09 -20.35 9.38
C CYS A 210 2.27 -21.01 8.66
N TYR A 211 2.93 -20.31 7.73
CA TYR A 211 4.11 -20.86 7.03
C TYR A 211 5.32 -21.01 7.94
N ILE A 212 5.51 -20.08 8.89
CA ILE A 212 6.58 -20.18 9.89
C ILE A 212 6.30 -21.37 10.81
N GLN A 213 5.05 -21.53 11.26
CA GLN A 213 4.64 -22.67 12.08
C GLN A 213 4.93 -24.01 11.36
N GLU A 214 4.44 -24.18 10.12
CA GLU A 214 4.70 -25.37 9.32
C GLU A 214 6.20 -25.64 9.16
N ARG A 215 7.01 -24.58 9.04
CA ARG A 215 8.46 -24.70 8.93
C ARG A 215 9.11 -25.16 10.24
N ILE A 216 8.65 -24.66 11.38
CA ILE A 216 9.09 -25.12 12.70
C ILE A 216 8.79 -26.61 12.88
N GLU A 217 7.57 -27.04 12.57
CA GLU A 217 7.14 -28.44 12.67
C GLU A 217 8.00 -29.37 11.78
N GLN A 218 8.35 -28.93 10.57
CA GLN A 218 9.27 -29.65 9.68
C GLN A 218 10.67 -29.80 10.28
N LEU A 219 11.19 -28.76 10.94
CA LEU A 219 12.52 -28.77 11.52
C LEU A 219 12.58 -29.59 12.83
N GLN A 220 11.50 -29.60 13.62
CA GLN A 220 11.41 -30.44 14.84
C GLN A 220 11.29 -31.94 14.52
N THR A 221 10.86 -32.29 13.31
CA THR A 221 10.72 -33.69 12.87
C THR A 221 11.94 -34.25 12.14
N CYS A 222 12.96 -33.42 11.86
CA CYS A 222 14.23 -33.81 11.21
C CYS A 222 15.33 -34.13 12.22
#